data_AF-W9NV29-F1
#
_entry.id   AF-W9NV29-F1
#
_cell.length_a   1.000
_cell.length_b   1.000
_cell.length_c   1.000
_cell.angle_alpha   90.00
_cell.angle_beta   90.00
_cell.angle_gamma   90.00
#
_symmetry.space_group_name_H-M   'P 1'
#
loop_
_entity.id
_entity.type
_entity.pdbx_description
1 polymer ?
#
loop_
_entity_poly.entity_id
_entity_poly.type
_entity_poly.pdbx_seq_one_letter_code
_entity_poly.pdbx_strand_id
1 'polypeptide(L)'
;MDDNSLDIGHDTRITKRRRVTLACNFCRTKKIKCDGAEPKCSTCNLYGAACDYPQLSRKHGVPAGQLQHLLRHQATTEFLLGYLLSQVADIEGAAKSALECLEGDSRADNDRV
;
A
#
# COMPACT_ATOMS: atom_id res chain seq x y z
N MET A 1 6.37 37.12 68.95
CA MET A 1 7.57 37.42 68.13
C MET A 1 7.54 36.46 66.98
N ASP A 2 6.70 36.89 66.08
CA ASP A 2 6.23 36.30 64.86
C ASP A 2 7.34 36.48 63.81
N ASP A 3 7.66 35.45 63.05
CA ASP A 3 7.88 35.65 61.62
C ASP A 3 7.61 34.36 60.85
N ASN A 4 6.60 34.49 60.00
CA ASN A 4 6.08 33.54 59.07
C ASN A 4 6.66 33.93 57.70
N SER A 5 7.44 33.04 57.08
CA SER A 5 7.78 33.17 55.65
C SER A 5 7.87 31.80 54.98
N LEU A 6 6.69 31.36 54.55
CA LEU A 6 6.35 31.03 53.15
C LEU A 6 7.40 30.27 52.32
N ASP A 7 7.13 28.97 52.17
CA ASP A 7 7.02 28.24 50.90
C ASP A 7 7.57 28.91 49.63
N ILE A 8 8.64 28.33 49.06
CA ILE A 8 8.71 28.13 47.62
C ILE A 8 9.26 26.71 47.37
N GLY A 9 8.36 25.74 47.42
CA GLY A 9 8.55 24.48 46.71
C GLY A 9 8.73 24.76 45.21
N HIS A 10 9.98 24.92 44.78
CA HIS A 10 10.31 24.91 43.36
C HIS A 10 10.30 23.46 42.89
N ASP A 11 9.10 22.92 42.65
CA ASP A 11 8.89 21.79 41.76
C ASP A 11 9.28 22.27 40.35
N THR A 12 10.59 22.36 40.10
CA THR A 12 11.11 22.21 38.75
C THR A 12 10.76 20.80 38.35
N ARG A 13 9.53 20.63 37.87
CA ARG A 13 9.17 19.57 36.96
C ARG A 13 10.18 19.70 35.84
N ILE A 14 11.27 18.96 35.95
CA ILE A 14 12.16 18.68 34.85
C ILE A 14 11.23 18.02 33.85
N THR A 15 10.69 18.85 32.94
CA THR A 15 9.83 18.41 31.86
C THR A 15 10.68 17.43 31.09
N LYS A 16 10.49 16.13 31.38
CA LYS A 16 11.23 15.03 30.81
C LYS A 16 11.18 15.26 29.30
N ARG A 17 12.33 15.66 28.73
CA ARG A 17 12.41 16.13 27.34
C ARG A 17 11.70 15.08 26.49
N ARG A 18 10.55 15.45 25.92
CA ARG A 18 9.81 14.55 25.03
C ARG A 18 10.78 14.18 23.92
N ARG A 19 11.05 12.88 23.76
CA ARG A 19 11.91 12.41 22.68
C ARG A 19 11.20 12.77 21.38
N VAL A 20 11.77 13.73 20.66
CA VAL A 20 11.26 14.18 19.38
C VAL A 20 11.52 13.09 18.35
N THR A 21 10.46 12.57 17.74
CA THR A 21 10.57 11.54 16.70
C THR A 21 10.84 12.14 15.31
N LEU A 22 10.54 13.42 15.12
CA LEU A 22 10.66 14.12 13.84
C LEU A 22 11.13 15.56 14.04
N ALA A 23 12.23 15.95 13.40
CA ALA A 23 12.67 17.35 13.38
C ALA A 23 11.88 18.15 12.33
N CYS A 24 11.61 19.43 12.60
CA CYS A 24 11.04 20.35 11.62
C CYS A 24 11.97 20.54 10.41
N ASN A 25 11.43 21.06 9.30
CA ASN A 25 12.14 21.22 8.04
C ASN A 25 13.38 22.10 8.16
N PHE A 26 13.29 23.22 8.88
CA PHE A 26 14.43 24.11 9.10
C PHE A 26 15.58 23.40 9.83
N CYS A 27 15.29 22.80 10.99
CA CYS A 27 16.31 22.09 11.77
C CYS A 27 16.90 20.91 11.01
N ARG A 28 16.09 20.21 10.22
CA ARG A 28 16.54 19.09 9.37
C ARG A 28 17.50 19.56 8.29
N THR A 29 17.15 20.61 7.55
CA THR A 29 17.99 21.18 6.48
C THR A 29 19.30 21.74 7.04
N LYS A 30 19.25 22.40 8.20
CA LYS A 30 20.44 22.94 8.88
C LYS A 30 21.24 21.87 9.66
N LYS A 31 20.72 20.64 9.76
CA LYS A 31 21.32 19.54 10.54
C LYS A 31 21.61 19.92 12.01
N ILE A 32 20.68 20.63 12.63
CA ILE A 32 20.75 21.08 14.03
C ILE A 32 19.65 20.44 14.88
N LYS A 33 19.80 20.51 16.20
CA LYS A 33 18.86 19.90 17.14
C LYS A 33 17.49 20.59 17.07
N CYS A 34 16.44 19.77 16.98
CA CYS A 34 15.05 20.18 17.09
C CYS A 34 14.48 19.64 18.41
N ASP A 35 13.90 20.52 19.21
CA ASP A 35 13.26 20.21 20.50
C ASP A 35 11.77 19.88 20.38
N GLY A 36 11.18 20.00 19.19
CA GLY A 36 9.82 19.50 18.96
C GLY A 36 8.70 20.37 19.58
N ALA A 37 9.02 21.54 20.12
CA ALA A 37 8.02 22.39 20.76
C ALA A 37 7.03 22.99 19.73
N GLU A 38 5.75 23.07 20.13
CA GLU A 38 4.67 23.69 19.36
C GLU A 38 4.31 25.05 19.98
N PRO A 39 4.01 26.09 19.19
CA PRO A 39 3.86 26.10 17.72
C PRO A 39 5.19 26.27 16.94
N LYS A 40 6.29 26.63 17.60
CA LYS A 40 7.63 26.71 17.00
C LYS A 40 8.65 26.09 17.95
N CYS A 41 9.59 25.31 17.39
CA CYS A 41 10.69 24.79 18.18
C CYS A 41 11.62 25.92 18.65
N SER A 42 12.29 25.72 19.78
CA SER A 42 13.18 26.71 20.41
C SER A 42 14.25 27.21 19.45
N THR A 43 14.80 26.29 18.64
CA THR A 43 15.79 26.62 17.61
C THR A 43 15.20 27.54 16.54
N CYS A 44 14.04 27.22 15.97
CA CYS A 44 13.39 28.08 14.98
C CYS A 44 12.99 29.44 15.55
N ASN A 45 12.59 29.50 16.82
CA ASN A 45 12.29 30.76 17.49
C ASN A 45 13.52 31.66 17.58
N LEU A 46 14.68 31.11 17.96
CA LEU A 46 15.94 31.84 18.04
C LEU A 46 16.40 32.36 16.67
N TYR A 47 16.27 31.54 15.63
CA TYR A 47 16.69 31.93 14.27
C TYR A 47 15.64 32.78 13.52
N GLY A 48 14.47 33.05 14.12
CA GLY A 48 13.37 33.74 13.45
C GLY A 48 12.86 33.01 12.20
N ALA A 49 13.08 31.70 12.11
CA ALA A 49 12.77 30.91 10.92
C ALA A 49 11.33 30.37 10.94
N ALA A 50 10.81 30.03 9.76
CA ALA A 50 9.59 29.24 9.64
C ALA A 50 9.81 27.83 10.24
N CYS A 51 8.85 27.37 11.04
CA CYS A 51 8.93 26.09 11.75
C CYS A 51 7.83 25.16 11.24
N ASP A 52 8.07 24.56 10.09
CA ASP A 52 7.12 23.64 9.48
C ASP A 52 7.60 22.21 9.65
N TYR A 53 6.72 21.34 10.14
CA TYR A 53 6.97 19.90 10.19
C TYR A 53 6.60 19.29 8.84
N PRO A 54 7.40 18.36 8.30
CA PRO A 54 7.06 17.70 7.06
C PRO A 54 5.76 16.92 7.27
N GLN A 55 4.74 17.24 6.46
CA GLN A 55 3.57 16.39 6.33
C GLN A 55 4.07 15.01 5.92
N LEU A 56 3.64 13.96 6.62
CA LEU A 56 3.87 12.59 6.18
C LEU A 56 3.15 12.41 4.84
N SER A 57 3.81 12.77 3.74
CA SER A 57 3.29 12.52 2.41
C SER A 57 3.15 11.01 2.32
N ARG A 58 1.91 10.51 2.26
CA ARG A 58 1.59 9.09 2.06
C ARG A 58 2.02 8.70 0.64
N LYS A 59 3.32 8.68 0.37
CA LYS A 59 3.88 8.00 -0.79
C LYS A 59 4.00 6.52 -0.44
N HIS A 60 2.88 5.90 -0.09
CA HIS A 60 2.77 4.44 -0.12
C HIS A 60 2.28 4.10 -1.51
N GLY A 61 3.22 4.02 -2.47
CA GLY A 61 2.97 3.16 -3.63
C GLY A 61 2.78 1.73 -3.15
N VAL A 62 2.01 0.93 -3.90
CA VAL A 62 1.89 -0.52 -3.65
C VAL A 62 3.31 -1.08 -3.46
N PRO A 63 3.60 -1.79 -2.35
CA PRO A 63 4.92 -2.38 -2.13
C PRO A 63 5.33 -3.18 -3.36
N ALA A 64 6.57 -3.01 -3.84
CA ALA A 64 7.02 -3.61 -5.10
C ALA A 64 6.76 -5.13 -5.17
N GLY A 65 6.87 -5.84 -4.03
CA GLY A 65 6.52 -7.27 -3.95
C GLY A 65 5.03 -7.57 -4.14
N GLN A 66 4.13 -6.71 -3.66
CA GLN A 66 2.69 -6.87 -3.88
C GLN A 66 2.32 -6.61 -5.33
N LEU A 67 2.95 -5.62 -5.97
CA LEU A 67 2.79 -5.39 -7.41
C LEU A 67 3.27 -6.60 -8.23
N GLN A 68 4.44 -7.16 -7.90
CA GLN A 68 4.95 -8.36 -8.58
C GLN A 68 4.03 -9.57 -8.42
N HIS A 69 3.48 -9.79 -7.22
CA HIS A 69 2.54 -10.88 -7.00
C HIS A 69 1.27 -10.73 -7.85
N LEU A 70 0.71 -9.52 -7.91
CA LEU A 70 -0.48 -9.23 -8.71
C LEU A 70 -0.23 -9.46 -10.22
N LEU A 71 0.90 -8.99 -10.73
CA LEU A 71 1.27 -9.19 -12.14
C LEU A 71 1.47 -10.68 -12.49
N ARG A 72 2.12 -11.44 -11.60
CA ARG A 72 2.27 -12.90 -11.80
C ARG A 72 0.92 -13.61 -11.79
N HIS A 73 0.05 -13.24 -10.86
CA HIS A 73 -1.28 -13.82 -10.79
C HIS A 73 -2.07 -13.54 -12.08
N GLN A 74 -2.02 -12.29 -12.57
CA GLN A 74 -2.68 -11.91 -13.82
C GLN A 74 -2.21 -12.77 -15.01
N ALA A 75 -0.89 -12.90 -15.22
CA ALA A 75 -0.36 -13.72 -16.31
C ALA A 75 -0.80 -15.20 -16.20
N THR A 76 -0.86 -15.72 -14.97
CA THR A 76 -1.29 -17.11 -14.73
C THR A 76 -2.76 -17.30 -15.08
N THR A 77 -3.62 -16.35 -14.69
CA THR A 77 -5.06 -16.42 -15.00
C THR A 77 -5.34 -16.32 -16.49
N GLU A 78 -4.63 -15.45 -17.21
CA GLU A 78 -4.77 -15.30 -18.66
C GLU A 78 -4.37 -16.59 -19.39
N PHE A 79 -3.25 -17.20 -18.99
CA PHE A 79 -2.79 -18.47 -19.56
C PHE A 79 -3.78 -19.61 -19.32
N LEU A 80 -4.20 -19.82 -18.07
CA LEU A 80 -5.12 -20.90 -17.72
C LEU A 80 -6.48 -20.74 -18.41
N LEU A 81 -6.98 -19.51 -18.50
CA LEU A 81 -8.23 -19.23 -19.20
C LEU A 81 -8.11 -19.59 -20.69
N GLY A 82 -7.04 -19.16 -21.36
CA GLY A 82 -6.81 -19.52 -22.77
C GLY A 82 -6.68 -21.02 -22.99
N TYR A 83 -5.97 -21.72 -22.11
CA TYR A 83 -5.82 -23.18 -22.18
C TYR A 83 -7.15 -23.92 -22.04
N LEU A 84 -7.96 -23.55 -21.04
CA LEU A 84 -9.27 -24.17 -20.82
C LEU A 84 -10.24 -23.89 -21.97
N LEU A 85 -10.23 -22.66 -22.52
CA LEU A 85 -11.04 -22.33 -23.69
C LEU A 85 -10.64 -23.16 -24.92
N SER A 86 -9.35 -23.40 -25.14
CA SER A 86 -8.87 -24.30 -26.20
C SER A 86 -9.37 -25.73 -25.99
N GLN A 87 -9.24 -26.28 -24.77
CA GLN A 87 -9.73 -27.62 -24.48
C GLN A 87 -11.23 -27.76 -24.70
N VAL A 88 -12.01 -26.76 -24.29
CA VAL A 88 -13.47 -26.77 -24.51
C VAL A 88 -13.78 -26.78 -26.01
N ALA A 89 -13.08 -25.96 -26.80
CA ALA A 89 -13.25 -25.94 -28.26
C ALA A 89 -12.91 -27.30 -28.91
N ASP A 90 -11.84 -27.97 -28.46
CA ASP A 90 -11.45 -29.29 -28.96
C ASP A 90 -12.51 -30.36 -28.63
N ILE A 91 -13.04 -30.34 -27.39
CA ILE A 91 -14.10 -31.25 -26.94
C ILE A 91 -15.39 -31.00 -27.71
N GLU A 92 -15.78 -29.73 -27.89
CA GLU A 92 -16.95 -29.38 -28.69
C GLU A 92 -16.80 -29.83 -30.15
N GLY A 93 -15.61 -29.70 -30.73
CA GLY A 93 -15.29 -30.20 -32.07
C GLY A 93 -15.42 -31.71 -32.17
N ALA A 94 -14.87 -32.44 -31.20
CA ALA A 94 -14.96 -33.91 -31.14
C ALA A 94 -16.41 -34.39 -30.93
N ALA A 95 -17.20 -33.67 -30.13
CA ALA A 95 -18.61 -33.98 -29.92
C ALA A 95 -19.43 -33.76 -31.20
N LYS A 96 -19.21 -32.65 -31.92
CA LYS A 96 -19.87 -32.35 -33.19
C LYS A 96 -19.55 -33.39 -34.26
N SER A 97 -18.28 -33.76 -34.43
CA SER A 97 -17.88 -34.78 -35.41
C SER A 97 -18.48 -36.15 -35.08
N ALA A 98 -18.52 -36.53 -33.80
CA ALA A 98 -19.19 -37.76 -33.38
C ALA A 98 -20.69 -37.74 -33.68
N LEU A 99 -21.36 -36.59 -33.53
CA LEU A 99 -22.78 -36.43 -33.86
C LEU A 99 -23.03 -36.57 -35.37
N GLU A 100 -22.19 -35.93 -36.21
CA GLU A 100 -22.28 -36.02 -37.68
C GLU A 100 -22.09 -37.45 -38.20
N CYS A 101 -21.18 -38.24 -37.59
CA CYS A 101 -21.00 -39.65 -37.93
C CYS A 101 -22.27 -40.48 -37.69
N LEU A 102 -23.04 -40.18 -36.63
CA LEU A 102 -24.31 -40.87 -36.34
C LEU A 102 -25.42 -40.47 -37.32
N GLU A 103 -25.44 -39.23 -37.77
CA GLU A 103 -26.41 -38.74 -38.76
C GLU A 103 -26.11 -39.24 -40.18
N GLY A 104 -24.83 -39.48 -40.51
CA GLY A 104 -24.38 -40.00 -41.81
C GLY A 104 -24.88 -41.40 -42.15
N ASP A 105 -25.08 -42.27 -41.16
CA ASP A 105 -25.59 -43.63 -41.36
C ASP A 105 -27.04 -43.68 -41.84
N SER A 106 -27.84 -42.64 -41.59
CA SER A 106 -29.26 -42.59 -41.98
C SER A 106 -29.50 -42.19 -43.44
N ARG A 107 -28.49 -41.67 -44.16
CA ARG A 107 -28.62 -41.30 -45.60
C ARG A 107 -28.28 -42.45 -46.56
N ALA A 108 -27.58 -43.49 -46.11
CA ALA A 108 -27.15 -44.60 -46.96
C ALA A 108 -28.25 -45.65 -47.24
N ASP A 109 -29.33 -45.68 -46.45
CA ASP A 109 -30.40 -46.68 -46.59
C ASP A 109 -31.55 -46.26 -47.53
N ASN A 110 -31.67 -44.98 -47.92
CA ASN A 110 -32.82 -44.50 -48.71
C ASN A 110 -32.60 -44.47 -50.23
N ASP A 111 -31.43 -44.85 -50.74
CA ASP A 111 -31.13 -44.97 -52.18
C ASP A 111 -31.28 -46.42 -52.72
N ARG A 112 -32.02 -47.27 -52.00
CA ARG A 112 -32.26 -48.69 -52.36
C ARG A 112 -33.73 -49.04 -52.63
N VAL A 113 -34.50 -48.12 -53.22
CA VAL A 113 -35.84 -48.40 -53.78
C VAL A 113 -35.93 -47.94 -55.23
#